data_AF-A0A7C5Y2M3-F1
#
_entry.id   AF-A0A7C5Y2M3-F1
#
_cell.length_a   1.000
_cell.length_b   1.000
_cell.length_c   1.000
_cell.angle_alpha   90.00
_cell.angle_beta   90.00
_cell.angle_gamma   90.00
#
_symmetry.space_group_name_H-M   'P 1'
#
loop_
_entity.id
_entity.type
_entity.pdbx_description
1 polymer ?
#
loop_
_entity_poly.entity_id
_entity_poly.type
_entity_poly.pdbx_seq_one_letter_code
_entity_poly.pdbx_strand_id
1 'polypeptide(L)'
;MCLKILFKNKNMEGIVLRDTDEITRFTRLYKYHIDKIVSQHPVSKKSLTQLLSEGHPYVELQDGSRHSFSREELKKFSEMIPRELWDLLKLPFLIGKISGTSIYKIVDCNNSHIEMLNIFIKKNFLDKDETEMRQCILTYRGLRKLLSEFSSLIILTIIQESDIERYYYTEEQYI
;
A
#
# COMPACT_ATOMS: atom_id res chain seq x y z
N MET A 1 25.06 -22.18 14.38
CA MET A 1 26.20 -21.27 14.11
C MET A 1 25.92 -19.97 14.87
N CYS A 2 26.56 -19.74 16.02
CA CYS A 2 26.32 -18.56 16.85
C CYS A 2 27.23 -17.41 16.45
N LEU A 3 26.66 -16.22 16.24
CA LEU A 3 27.42 -15.01 16.00
C LEU A 3 27.89 -14.46 17.36
N LYS A 4 29.22 -14.40 17.57
CA LYS A 4 29.84 -13.86 18.79
C LYS A 4 30.23 -12.41 18.53
N ILE A 5 29.42 -11.45 18.98
CA ILE A 5 29.78 -10.02 18.91
C ILE A 5 30.61 -9.69 20.14
N LEU A 6 31.91 -9.47 19.94
CA LEU A 6 32.85 -9.05 21.00
C LEU A 6 32.84 -7.53 21.12
N PHE A 7 32.20 -7.00 22.17
CA PHE A 7 32.40 -5.62 22.57
C PHE A 7 33.73 -5.49 23.32
N LYS A 8 34.60 -4.60 22.83
CA LYS A 8 35.92 -4.34 23.41
C LYS A 8 35.77 -3.37 24.59
N ASN A 9 35.36 -3.87 25.75
CA ASN A 9 35.52 -3.14 27.01
C ASN A 9 35.89 -4.12 28.14
N LYS A 10 36.95 -3.79 28.88
CA LYS A 10 37.85 -4.79 29.49
C LYS A 10 37.38 -5.38 30.83
N ASN A 11 36.15 -5.15 31.30
CA ASN A 11 35.70 -5.60 32.62
C ASN A 11 34.17 -5.81 32.71
N MET A 12 33.58 -6.68 31.89
CA MET A 12 32.27 -7.27 32.22
C MET A 12 32.25 -8.73 31.81
N GLU A 13 31.90 -9.59 32.76
CA GLU A 13 31.60 -11.00 32.52
C GLU A 13 30.56 -11.10 31.41
N GLY A 14 30.84 -11.93 30.41
CA GLY A 14 30.03 -12.04 29.22
C GLY A 14 28.63 -12.56 29.56
N ILE A 15 27.61 -11.72 29.35
CA ILE A 15 26.23 -12.19 29.24
C ILE A 15 26.15 -13.00 27.94
N VAL A 16 26.14 -14.31 28.07
CA VAL A 16 25.80 -15.21 26.95
C VAL A 16 24.29 -15.09 26.73
N LEU A 17 23.90 -14.26 25.77
CA LEU A 17 22.50 -14.13 25.36
C LEU A 17 22.01 -15.49 24.83
N ARG A 18 21.15 -16.16 25.61
CA ARG A 18 20.34 -17.30 25.16
C ARG A 18 19.20 -16.87 24.21
N ASP A 19 19.04 -15.56 24.00
CA ASP A 19 17.94 -14.90 23.26
C ASP A 19 17.94 -15.10 21.74
N THR A 20 18.88 -15.89 21.19
CA THR A 20 18.90 -16.14 19.74
C THR A 20 17.67 -16.93 19.26
N ASP A 21 17.13 -17.83 20.09
CA ASP A 21 15.94 -18.61 19.74
C ASP A 21 14.65 -17.77 19.81
N GLU A 22 14.51 -16.90 20.82
CA GLU A 22 13.35 -16.01 20.94
C GLU A 22 13.30 -14.96 19.84
N ILE A 23 14.43 -14.31 19.55
CA ILE A 23 14.56 -13.37 18.44
C ILE A 23 14.27 -14.09 17.12
N THR A 24 14.82 -15.28 16.91
CA THR A 24 14.55 -16.08 15.69
C THR A 24 13.07 -16.45 15.56
N ARG A 25 12.42 -16.85 16.66
CA ARG A 25 10.99 -17.17 16.68
C ARG A 25 10.14 -15.95 16.36
N PHE A 26 10.47 -14.80 16.95
CA PHE A 26 9.79 -13.54 16.66
C PHE A 26 9.95 -13.14 15.20
N THR A 27 11.17 -13.20 14.64
CA THR A 27 11.43 -12.88 13.23
C THR A 27 10.65 -13.80 12.29
N ARG A 28 10.56 -15.11 12.59
CA ARG A 28 9.76 -16.06 11.80
C ARG A 28 8.27 -15.75 11.84
N LEU A 29 7.73 -15.45 13.02
CA LEU A 29 6.32 -15.09 13.17
C LEU A 29 6.01 -13.78 12.44
N TYR A 30 6.87 -12.77 12.61
CA TYR A 30 6.74 -11.49 11.94
C TYR A 30 6.77 -11.66 10.41
N LYS A 31 7.75 -12.41 9.89
CA LYS A 31 7.84 -12.75 8.48
C LYS A 31 6.58 -13.43 7.97
N TYR A 32 6.05 -14.43 8.69
CA TYR A 32 4.81 -15.10 8.31
C TYR A 32 3.63 -14.12 8.16
N HIS A 33 3.48 -13.16 9.09
CA HIS A 33 2.43 -12.15 8.99
C HIS A 33 2.63 -11.18 7.80
N ILE A 34 3.87 -10.77 7.53
CA ILE A 34 4.19 -9.94 6.37
C ILE A 34 3.93 -10.70 5.07
N ASP A 35 4.41 -11.93 4.95
CA ASP A 35 4.18 -12.79 3.78
C ASP A 35 2.68 -12.98 3.55
N LYS A 36 1.88 -13.14 4.62
CA LYS A 36 0.43 -13.19 4.52
C LYS A 36 -0.18 -11.90 3.98
N ILE A 37 0.29 -10.72 4.40
CA ILE A 37 -0.19 -9.43 3.87
C ILE A 37 0.19 -9.29 2.38
N VAL A 38 1.43 -9.61 2.03
CA VAL A 38 1.92 -9.55 0.64
C VAL A 38 1.18 -10.55 -0.25
N SER A 39 0.79 -11.71 0.28
CA SER A 39 0.00 -12.70 -0.46
C SER A 39 -1.37 -12.19 -0.91
N GLN A 40 -1.89 -11.14 -0.24
CA GLN A 40 -3.14 -10.47 -0.59
C GLN A 40 -2.94 -9.35 -1.63
N HIS A 41 -1.74 -9.15 -2.16
CA HIS A 41 -1.51 -8.23 -3.26
C HIS A 41 -2.08 -8.83 -4.56
N PRO A 42 -2.59 -8.00 -5.48
CA PRO A 42 -3.06 -8.49 -6.76
C PRO A 42 -1.89 -9.01 -7.62
N VAL A 43 -2.11 -10.12 -8.33
CA VAL A 43 -1.17 -10.61 -9.36
C VAL A 43 -1.09 -9.62 -10.51
N SER A 44 -2.24 -9.08 -10.90
CA SER A 44 -2.36 -8.02 -11.89
C SER A 44 -3.54 -7.12 -11.56
N LYS A 45 -3.42 -5.84 -11.94
CA LYS A 45 -4.50 -4.87 -11.80
C LYS A 45 -5.25 -4.72 -13.12
N LYS A 46 -6.53 -4.35 -13.06
CA LYS A 46 -7.39 -4.08 -14.23
C LYS A 46 -7.77 -2.62 -14.30
N SER A 47 -7.97 -2.07 -15.50
CA SER A 47 -8.48 -0.70 -15.64
C SER A 47 -9.93 -0.60 -15.18
N LEU A 48 -10.37 0.62 -14.87
CA LEU A 48 -11.77 0.89 -14.57
C LEU A 48 -12.68 0.48 -15.73
N THR A 49 -12.29 0.77 -16.98
CA THR A 49 -13.03 0.37 -18.18
C THR A 49 -13.24 -1.15 -18.25
N GLN A 50 -12.18 -1.92 -18.00
CA GLN A 50 -12.24 -3.39 -18.01
C GLN A 50 -13.24 -3.87 -16.94
N LEU A 51 -13.09 -3.40 -15.70
CA LEU A 51 -13.92 -3.82 -14.58
C LEU A 51 -15.41 -3.46 -14.75
N LEU A 52 -15.70 -2.30 -15.35
CA LEU A 52 -17.09 -1.90 -15.65
C LEU A 52 -17.75 -2.80 -16.70
N SER A 53 -16.98 -3.38 -17.61
CA SER A 53 -17.48 -4.30 -18.64
C SER A 53 -17.75 -5.72 -18.12
N GLU A 54 -17.15 -6.09 -16.99
CA GLU A 54 -17.28 -7.43 -16.40
C GLU A 54 -18.62 -7.60 -15.67
N GLY A 55 -19.27 -8.75 -15.87
CA GLY A 55 -20.49 -9.10 -15.12
C GLY A 55 -20.21 -9.33 -13.63
N HIS A 56 -19.07 -9.93 -13.32
CA HIS A 56 -18.58 -10.19 -11.96
C HIS A 56 -17.13 -9.71 -11.89
N PRO A 57 -16.89 -8.42 -11.58
CA PRO A 57 -15.56 -7.86 -11.61
C PRO A 57 -14.69 -8.38 -10.46
N TYR A 58 -13.48 -8.85 -10.78
CA TYR A 58 -12.48 -9.26 -9.78
C TYR A 58 -11.05 -9.17 -10.31
N VAL A 59 -10.08 -9.23 -9.40
CA VAL A 59 -8.67 -9.56 -9.69
C VAL A 59 -8.24 -10.80 -8.89
N GLU A 60 -7.22 -11.49 -9.39
CA GLU A 60 -6.58 -12.60 -8.67
C GLU A 60 -5.47 -12.07 -7.75
N LEU A 61 -5.37 -12.63 -6.56
CA LEU A 61 -4.34 -12.32 -5.57
C LEU A 61 -3.20 -13.34 -5.64
N GLN A 62 -2.04 -12.98 -5.08
CA GLN A 62 -0.83 -13.83 -5.12
C GLN A 62 -1.04 -15.20 -4.45
N ASP A 63 -1.98 -15.32 -3.50
CA ASP A 63 -2.38 -16.59 -2.87
C ASP A 63 -3.38 -17.43 -3.70
N GLY A 64 -3.75 -16.95 -4.90
CA GLY A 64 -4.73 -17.60 -5.79
C GLY A 64 -6.19 -17.30 -5.44
N SER A 65 -6.46 -16.57 -4.36
CA SER A 65 -7.81 -16.09 -4.05
C SER A 65 -8.23 -14.94 -4.97
N ARG A 66 -9.48 -14.50 -4.85
CA ARG A 66 -10.06 -13.41 -5.66
C ARG A 66 -10.46 -12.25 -4.79
N HIS A 67 -10.10 -11.05 -5.23
CA HIS A 67 -10.64 -9.80 -4.71
C HIS A 67 -11.74 -9.30 -5.63
N SER A 68 -12.99 -9.41 -5.17
CA SER A 68 -14.17 -8.97 -5.92
C SER A 68 -14.47 -7.49 -5.69
N PHE A 69 -14.93 -6.81 -6.74
CA PHE A 69 -15.34 -5.41 -6.67
C PHE A 69 -16.86 -5.29 -6.58
N SER A 70 -17.36 -4.31 -5.82
CA SER A 70 -18.75 -3.88 -5.90
C SER A 70 -18.98 -3.16 -7.23
N ARG A 71 -20.04 -3.56 -7.96
CA ARG A 71 -20.41 -2.90 -9.22
C ARG A 71 -20.94 -1.49 -8.96
N GLU A 72 -21.60 -1.28 -7.83
CA GLU A 72 -22.10 0.00 -7.38
C GLU A 72 -20.94 0.97 -7.08
N GLU A 73 -19.91 0.50 -6.35
CA GLU A 73 -18.71 1.31 -6.07
C GLU A 73 -17.96 1.65 -7.37
N LEU A 74 -17.78 0.68 -8.30
CA LEU A 74 -17.16 0.92 -9.60
C LEU A 74 -17.92 1.97 -10.41
N LYS A 75 -19.26 1.87 -10.47
CA LYS A 75 -20.10 2.83 -11.18
C LYS A 75 -19.99 4.22 -10.55
N LYS A 76 -20.12 4.31 -9.22
CA LYS A 76 -19.99 5.58 -8.49
C LYS A 76 -18.61 6.22 -8.72
N PHE A 77 -17.55 5.43 -8.67
CA PHE A 77 -16.20 5.90 -8.95
C PHE A 77 -16.07 6.42 -10.39
N SER A 78 -16.68 5.72 -11.36
CA SER A 78 -16.70 6.14 -12.76
C SER A 78 -17.44 7.48 -13.00
N GLU A 79 -18.46 7.79 -12.20
CA GLU A 79 -19.19 9.06 -12.27
C GLU A 79 -18.39 10.23 -11.65
N MET A 80 -17.46 9.92 -10.75
CA MET A 80 -16.58 10.93 -10.14
C MET A 80 -15.37 11.26 -11.01
N ILE A 81 -14.93 10.32 -11.84
CA ILE A 81 -13.66 10.39 -12.58
C ILE A 81 -13.92 10.59 -14.08
N PRO A 82 -13.23 11.55 -14.74
CA PRO A 82 -13.37 11.79 -16.17
C PRO A 82 -12.91 10.58 -16.98
N ARG A 83 -13.55 10.36 -18.14
CA ARG A 83 -13.44 9.11 -18.91
C ARG A 83 -12.01 8.84 -19.41
N GLU A 84 -11.25 9.89 -19.64
CA GLU A 84 -9.85 9.86 -20.07
C GLU A 84 -8.94 9.14 -19.06
N LEU A 85 -9.31 9.14 -17.78
CA LEU A 85 -8.56 8.46 -16.72
C LEU A 85 -8.95 6.98 -16.53
N TRP A 86 -10.04 6.51 -17.14
CA TRP A 86 -10.58 5.18 -16.86
C TRP A 86 -9.64 4.05 -17.26
N ASP A 87 -8.90 4.21 -18.36
CA ASP A 87 -7.92 3.21 -18.81
C ASP A 87 -6.58 3.31 -18.07
N LEU A 88 -6.29 4.47 -17.48
CA LEU A 88 -5.04 4.77 -16.79
C LEU A 88 -5.08 4.34 -15.32
N LEU A 89 -6.23 4.48 -14.65
CA LEU A 89 -6.40 4.06 -13.26
C LEU A 89 -6.59 2.54 -13.19
N LYS A 90 -5.62 1.86 -12.59
CA LYS A 90 -5.62 0.42 -12.39
C LYS A 90 -6.04 0.06 -10.97
N LEU A 91 -6.99 -0.84 -10.84
CA LEU A 91 -7.61 -1.27 -9.58
C LEU A 91 -7.19 -2.71 -9.20
N PRO A 92 -7.13 -3.02 -7.89
CA PRO A 92 -7.42 -2.14 -6.76
C PRO A 92 -6.29 -1.13 -6.48
N PHE A 93 -6.63 -0.03 -5.81
CA PHE A 93 -5.63 0.87 -5.24
C PHE A 93 -4.94 0.18 -4.06
N LEU A 94 -3.63 0.00 -4.16
CA LEU A 94 -2.83 -0.49 -3.05
C LEU A 94 -2.45 0.70 -2.18
N ILE A 95 -3.04 0.78 -0.99
CA ILE A 95 -2.76 1.85 -0.05
C ILE A 95 -1.96 1.28 1.12
N GLY A 96 -0.72 1.73 1.24
CA GLY A 96 0.21 1.29 2.26
C GLY A 96 0.22 2.19 3.48
N LYS A 97 0.11 1.61 4.68
CA LYS A 97 0.43 2.27 5.93
C LYS A 97 1.95 2.36 6.06
N ILE A 98 2.49 3.57 6.12
CA ILE A 98 3.92 3.76 6.40
C ILE A 98 4.16 3.47 7.88
N SER A 99 4.96 2.46 8.21
CA SER A 99 5.28 2.11 9.60
C SER A 99 5.88 3.30 10.36
N GLY A 100 5.55 3.43 11.64
CA GLY A 100 6.07 4.51 12.48
C GLY A 100 5.40 5.89 12.29
N THR A 101 4.52 6.06 11.29
CA THR A 101 3.84 7.34 11.02
C THR A 101 2.32 7.27 11.25
N SER A 102 1.59 8.37 11.05
CA SER A 102 0.12 8.39 11.00
C SER A 102 -0.46 8.44 9.59
N ILE A 103 0.41 8.40 8.57
CA ILE A 103 0.04 8.62 7.16
C ILE A 103 0.02 7.31 6.35
N TYR A 104 -0.63 7.39 5.20
CA TYR A 104 -0.79 6.31 4.23
C TYR A 104 -0.35 6.79 2.85
N LYS A 105 0.03 5.87 1.97
CA LYS A 105 0.50 6.21 0.62
C LYS A 105 -0.07 5.24 -0.41
N ILE A 106 -0.47 5.74 -1.59
CA ILE A 106 -0.72 4.88 -2.75
C ILE A 106 0.63 4.31 -3.21
N VAL A 107 0.80 3.00 -3.11
CA VAL A 107 2.10 2.31 -3.28
C VAL A 107 2.69 2.59 -4.67
N ASP A 108 1.88 2.48 -5.71
CA ASP A 108 2.25 2.69 -7.11
C ASP A 108 1.77 4.07 -7.64
N CYS A 109 1.95 5.11 -6.83
CA CYS A 109 1.61 6.49 -7.17
C CYS A 109 2.21 6.91 -8.52
N ASN A 110 1.39 7.55 -9.36
CA ASN A 110 1.77 8.09 -10.66
C ASN A 110 0.88 9.30 -10.99
N ASN A 111 1.12 9.95 -12.13
CA ASN A 111 0.37 11.15 -12.54
C ASN A 111 -1.16 10.96 -12.55
N SER A 112 -1.66 9.79 -12.97
CA SER A 112 -3.10 9.50 -12.98
C SER A 112 -3.69 9.42 -11.57
N HIS A 113 -2.93 8.90 -10.61
CA HIS A 113 -3.33 8.93 -9.19
C HIS A 113 -3.35 10.36 -8.63
N ILE A 114 -2.37 11.19 -9.00
CA ILE A 114 -2.31 12.60 -8.60
C ILE A 114 -3.51 13.36 -9.18
N GLU A 115 -3.84 13.12 -10.44
CA GLU A 115 -5.00 13.74 -11.09
C GLU A 115 -6.33 13.28 -10.47
N MET A 116 -6.48 11.99 -10.18
CA MET A 116 -7.63 11.45 -9.43
C MET A 116 -7.81 12.15 -8.08
N LEU A 117 -6.75 12.31 -7.29
CA LEU A 117 -6.82 13.02 -6.01
C LEU A 117 -7.19 14.50 -6.19
N ASN A 118 -6.68 15.16 -7.23
CA ASN A 118 -7.10 16.53 -7.60
C ASN A 118 -8.60 16.61 -7.88
N ILE A 119 -9.17 15.64 -8.59
CA ILE A 119 -10.59 15.60 -8.89
C ILE A 119 -11.40 15.42 -7.60
N PHE A 120 -10.97 14.54 -6.71
CA PHE A 120 -11.61 14.34 -5.40
C PHE A 120 -11.62 15.62 -4.56
N ILE A 121 -10.51 16.35 -4.50
CA ILE A 121 -10.45 17.63 -3.79
C ILE A 121 -11.36 18.67 -4.46
N LYS A 122 -11.30 18.82 -5.78
CA LYS A 122 -12.13 19.78 -6.52
C LYS A 122 -13.63 19.52 -6.34
N LYS A 123 -14.03 18.26 -6.17
CA LYS A 123 -15.41 17.85 -5.90
C LYS A 123 -15.79 17.89 -4.41
N ASN A 124 -14.93 18.40 -3.54
CA ASN A 124 -15.09 18.41 -2.08
C ASN A 124 -15.33 17.00 -1.50
N PHE A 125 -14.77 15.97 -2.13
CA PHE A 125 -14.81 14.60 -1.61
C PHE A 125 -13.70 14.35 -0.58
N LEU A 126 -12.54 14.95 -0.79
CA LEU A 126 -11.40 14.99 0.15
C LEU A 126 -11.04 16.45 0.45
N ASP A 127 -10.58 16.72 1.66
CA ASP A 127 -10.06 18.05 2.00
C ASP A 127 -8.60 18.22 1.55
N LYS A 128 -8.17 19.46 1.30
CA LYS A 128 -6.80 19.74 0.79
C LYS A 128 -5.70 19.31 1.77
N ASP A 129 -5.95 19.42 3.07
CA ASP A 129 -5.05 19.00 4.14
C ASP A 129 -5.03 17.48 4.34
N GLU A 130 -5.96 16.75 3.71
CA GLU A 130 -6.02 15.29 3.79
C GLU A 130 -5.07 14.59 2.82
N THR A 131 -4.41 15.34 1.91
CA THR A 131 -3.54 14.77 0.89
C THR A 131 -2.28 15.58 0.62
N GLU A 132 -1.11 14.91 0.53
CA GLU A 132 0.08 15.51 -0.10
C GLU A 132 0.20 14.97 -1.52
N MET A 133 -0.19 15.81 -2.48
CA MET A 133 -0.51 15.37 -3.84
C MET A 133 0.70 14.87 -4.63
N ARG A 134 1.88 15.48 -4.44
CA ARG A 134 3.10 15.07 -5.15
C ARG A 134 3.58 13.67 -4.75
N GLN A 135 3.11 13.14 -3.61
CA GLN A 135 3.54 11.86 -3.08
C GLN A 135 2.40 10.84 -2.93
N CYS A 136 1.18 11.16 -3.39
CA CYS A 136 -0.06 10.40 -3.13
C CYS A 136 -0.22 9.98 -1.65
N ILE A 137 0.14 10.88 -0.73
CA ILE A 137 -0.02 10.63 0.71
C ILE A 137 -1.43 10.99 1.13
N LEU A 138 -2.00 10.17 2.00
CA LEU A 138 -3.31 10.34 2.61
C LEU A 138 -3.18 10.40 4.12
N THR A 139 -3.91 11.32 4.76
CA THR A 139 -4.13 11.25 6.20
C THR A 139 -5.10 10.12 6.54
N TYR A 140 -5.20 9.78 7.82
CA TYR A 140 -6.19 8.80 8.28
C TYR A 140 -7.64 9.21 7.98
N ARG A 141 -7.96 10.51 7.98
CA ARG A 141 -9.31 10.99 7.64
C ARG A 141 -9.61 10.78 6.16
N GLY A 142 -8.69 11.19 5.28
CA GLY A 142 -8.81 10.96 3.84
C GLY A 142 -8.91 9.48 3.48
N LEU A 143 -8.09 8.62 4.12
CA LEU A 143 -8.22 7.17 3.95
C LEU A 143 -9.60 6.66 4.39
N ARG A 144 -10.08 7.05 5.58
CA ARG A 144 -11.40 6.61 6.06
C ARG A 144 -12.52 7.02 5.12
N LYS A 145 -12.43 8.23 4.55
CA LYS A 145 -13.40 8.71 3.57
C LYS A 145 -13.41 7.83 2.31
N LEU A 146 -12.22 7.47 1.80
CA LEU A 146 -12.10 6.54 0.69
C LEU A 146 -12.66 5.16 1.02
N LEU A 147 -12.29 4.59 2.17
CA LEU A 147 -12.78 3.27 2.60
C LEU A 147 -14.29 3.24 2.85
N SER A 148 -14.89 4.35 3.29
CA SER A 148 -16.34 4.42 3.51
C SER A 148 -17.16 4.38 2.21
N GLU A 149 -16.53 4.64 1.06
CA GLU A 149 -17.22 4.84 -0.21
C GLU A 149 -16.76 3.87 -1.30
N PHE A 150 -15.52 3.38 -1.21
CA PHE A 150 -14.82 2.59 -2.21
C PHE A 150 -14.00 1.45 -1.58
N SER A 151 -14.58 0.81 -0.56
CA SER A 151 -13.91 -0.25 0.22
C SER A 151 -13.39 -1.39 -0.66
N SER A 152 -14.16 -1.79 -1.67
CA SER A 152 -13.82 -2.87 -2.59
C SER A 152 -12.83 -2.43 -3.67
N LEU A 153 -12.60 -1.12 -3.85
CA LEU A 153 -11.60 -0.61 -4.80
C LEU A 153 -10.21 -0.52 -4.18
N ILE A 154 -10.06 -0.83 -2.90
CA ILE A 154 -8.84 -0.60 -2.11
C ILE A 154 -8.38 -1.91 -1.46
N ILE A 155 -7.06 -2.14 -1.51
CA ILE A 155 -6.40 -3.14 -0.68
C ILE A 155 -5.40 -2.40 0.21
N LEU A 156 -5.49 -2.65 1.52
CA LEU A 156 -4.56 -2.07 2.50
C LEU A 156 -3.33 -2.95 2.65
N THR A 157 -2.16 -2.33 2.69
CA THR A 157 -0.87 -2.99 2.95
C THR A 157 -0.04 -2.19 3.96
N ILE A 158 1.16 -2.67 4.27
CA ILE A 158 2.15 -1.98 5.10
C ILE A 158 3.37 -1.65 4.22
N ILE A 159 3.96 -0.48 4.42
CA ILE A 159 5.24 -0.06 3.84
C ILE A 159 6.24 0.05 4.98
N GLN A 160 7.32 -0.74 4.93
CA GLN A 160 8.41 -0.65 5.90
C GLN A 160 9.40 0.44 5.51
N GLU A 161 10.02 1.06 6.51
CA GLU A 161 10.95 2.18 6.33
C GLU A 161 12.17 1.80 5.47
N SER A 162 12.62 0.53 5.52
CA SER A 162 13.69 0.00 4.66
C SER A 162 13.30 -0.08 3.17
N ASP A 163 12.00 -0.07 2.85
CA ASP A 163 11.51 -0.04 1.48
C ASP A 163 11.35 1.40 0.96
N ILE A 164 11.34 2.40 1.84
CA ILE A 164 11.23 3.82 1.46
C ILE A 164 12.40 4.23 0.57
N GLU A 165 13.62 3.75 0.84
CA GLU A 165 14.78 3.97 -0.03
C GLU A 165 14.62 3.36 -1.44
N ARG A 166 13.72 2.40 -1.67
CA ARG A 166 13.42 1.95 -3.04
C ARG A 166 12.41 2.82 -3.76
N TYR A 167 11.48 3.46 -3.04
CA TYR A 167 10.41 4.26 -3.64
C TYR A 167 10.80 5.71 -3.92
N TYR A 168 11.88 6.23 -3.31
CA TYR A 168 12.35 7.60 -3.53
C TYR A 168 13.60 7.71 -4.42
N TYR A 169 14.32 6.61 -4.70
CA TYR A 169 15.56 6.64 -5.48
C TYR A 169 15.46 6.03 -6.89
N THR A 170 14.26 5.68 -7.38
CA THR A 170 14.08 5.27 -8.79
C THR A 170 13.92 6.43 -9.77
N GLU A 171 13.90 7.69 -9.32
CA GLU A 171 13.79 8.87 -10.21
C GLU A 171 15.12 9.57 -10.56
N GLU A 172 16.28 9.08 -10.09
CA GLU A 172 17.59 9.72 -10.38
C GLU A 172 18.56 8.89 -11.25
N GLN A 173 18.06 7.98 -12.11
CA GLN A 173 18.93 7.23 -13.05
C GLN A 173 18.68 7.45 -14.55
N TYR A 174 18.04 8.56 -14.94
CA TYR A 174 18.08 9.03 -16.32
C TYR A 174 18.31 10.55 -16.37
N ILE A 175 19.59 10.94 -16.23
CA ILE A 175 20.14 12.16 -16.83
C ILE A 175 21.14 11.71 -17.89
#